data_AF-A0A7H9E918-F1
#
_entry.id   AF-A0A7H9E918-F1
#
_cell.length_a   1.000
_cell.length_b   1.000
_cell.length_c   1.000
_cell.angle_alpha   90.00
_cell.angle_beta   90.00
_cell.angle_gamma   90.00
#
_symmetry.space_group_name_H-M   'P 1'
#
loop_
_entity.id
_entity.type
_entity.pdbx_description
1 polymer ?
#
loop_
_entity_poly.entity_id
_entity_poly.type
_entity_poly.pdbx_seq_one_letter_code
_entity_poly.pdbx_strand_id
1 'polypeptide(L)' 'MWMQLPMIIHTLFDRYNFRGKTITPFTTSAESPMSASMPYIRDMARPYNATVLNGFRYDGNNTALRNWLQGLNLIK' A
#
# COMPACT_ATOMS: atom_id res chain seq x y z
N MET A 1 -15.75 6.42 -13.17
CA MET A 1 -15.24 5.84 -11.90
C MET A 1 -13.81 5.37 -12.14
N TRP A 2 -12.81 6.21 -11.84
CA TRP A 2 -11.38 5.94 -12.02
C TRP A 2 -10.70 5.78 -10.65
N MET A 3 -11.23 4.89 -9.80
CA MET A 3 -10.69 4.60 -8.46
C MET A 3 -10.02 3.22 -8.36
N GLN A 4 -9.76 2.56 -9.48
CA GLN A 4 -9.05 1.28 -9.51
C GLN A 4 -7.53 1.51 -9.49
N LEU A 5 -6.84 0.70 -8.70
CA LEU A 5 -5.38 0.62 -8.71
C LEU A 5 -4.91 0.37 -10.16
N PRO A 6 -3.78 0.96 -10.58
CA PRO A 6 -3.28 0.73 -11.93
C PRO A 6 -3.07 -0.78 -12.18
N MET A 7 -3.35 -1.24 -13.40
CA MET A 7 -3.28 -2.67 -13.77
C MET A 7 -1.94 -3.34 -13.43
N ILE A 8 -0.86 -2.57 -13.34
CA ILE A 8 0.46 -3.07 -12.92
C ILE A 8 0.43 -3.70 -11.52
N ILE A 9 -0.44 -3.24 -10.62
CA ILE A 9 -0.58 -3.82 -9.29
C ILE A 9 -1.23 -5.20 -9.38
N HIS A 10 -2.20 -5.40 -10.27
CA HIS A 10 -2.76 -6.72 -10.54
C HIS A 10 -1.68 -7.68 -11.07
N THR A 11 -0.90 -7.24 -12.08
CA THR A 11 0.21 -8.03 -12.62
C THR A 11 1.24 -8.40 -11.55
N LEU A 12 1.47 -7.55 -10.56
CA LEU A 12 2.37 -7.84 -9.43
C LEU A 12 1.85 -9.01 -8.59
N PHE A 13 0.57 -8.98 -8.19
CA PHE A 13 -0.05 -10.08 -7.43
C PHE A 13 -0.13 -11.38 -8.23
N ASP A 14 -0.26 -11.30 -9.55
CA ASP A 14 -0.26 -12.49 -10.42
C ASP A 14 1.14 -13.11 -10.57
N ARG A 15 2.20 -12.29 -10.61
CA ARG A 15 3.57 -12.75 -10.88
C ARG A 15 4.36 -13.17 -9.65
N TYR A 16 4.00 -12.68 -8.46
CA TYR A 16 4.78 -12.90 -7.24
C TYR A 16 3.94 -13.53 -6.13
N ASN A 17 4.56 -14.44 -5.37
CA ASN A 17 3.92 -15.06 -4.22
C ASN A 17 4.01 -14.15 -2.99
N PHE A 18 2.87 -13.58 -2.59
CA PHE A 18 2.75 -12.75 -1.38
C PHE A 18 2.40 -13.54 -0.11
N ARG A 19 2.39 -14.88 -0.17
CA ARG A 19 1.89 -15.69 0.94
C ARG A 19 2.68 -15.49 2.23
N GLY A 20 1.96 -15.14 3.29
CA GLY A 20 2.52 -14.87 4.61
C GLY A 20 3.41 -13.62 4.69
N LYS A 21 3.42 -12.76 3.65
CA LYS A 21 4.20 -11.51 3.65
C LYS A 21 3.40 -10.36 4.22
N THR A 22 4.12 -9.34 4.70
CA THR A 22 3.55 -8.04 5.06
C THR A 22 3.63 -7.09 3.86
N ILE A 23 2.51 -6.45 3.53
CA ILE A 23 2.36 -5.48 2.44
C ILE A 23 2.08 -4.11 3.05
N THR A 24 2.93 -3.14 2.69
CA THR A 24 2.82 -1.75 3.14
C THR A 24 2.69 -0.84 1.92
N PRO A 25 1.46 -0.45 1.54
CA PRO A 25 1.25 0.33 0.34
C PRO A 25 1.45 1.84 0.58
N PHE A 26 1.87 2.57 -0.46
CA PHE A 26 1.96 4.03 -0.42
C PHE A 26 1.52 4.66 -1.75
N THR A 27 1.12 5.93 -1.71
CA THR A 27 0.77 6.73 -2.89
C THR A 27 1.41 8.11 -2.84
N THR A 28 1.59 8.73 -4.00
CA THR A 28 2.09 10.12 -4.14
C THR A 28 1.03 11.09 -4.67
N SER A 29 -0.15 10.61 -5.04
CA SER A 29 -1.19 11.42 -5.67
C SER A 29 -1.87 12.37 -4.67
N ALA A 30 -2.13 13.60 -5.11
CA ALA A 30 -2.82 14.62 -4.33
C ALA A 30 -4.35 14.44 -4.31
N GLU A 31 -4.91 13.66 -5.24
CA GLU A 31 -6.35 13.68 -5.49
C GLU A 31 -7.13 12.74 -4.57
N SER A 32 -6.75 11.47 -4.49
CA SER A 32 -7.49 10.47 -3.69
C SER A 32 -6.80 10.20 -2.35
N PRO A 33 -7.54 10.08 -1.25
CA PRO A 33 -6.98 9.64 0.02
C PRO A 33 -6.57 8.16 -0.08
N MET A 34 -5.55 7.76 0.69
CA MET A 34 -5.09 6.36 0.72
C MET A 34 -6.23 5.40 1.10
N SER A 35 -7.15 5.85 1.97
CA SER A 35 -8.32 5.09 2.42
C SER A 35 -9.21 4.60 1.29
N ALA A 36 -9.26 5.32 0.15
CA ALA A 36 -10.03 4.90 -1.01
C ALA A 36 -9.46 3.65 -1.70
N SER A 37 -8.13 3.48 -1.68
CA SER A 37 -7.44 2.35 -2.31
C SER A 37 -7.32 1.13 -1.40
N MET A 38 -7.34 1.33 -0.07
CA MET A 38 -7.12 0.27 0.92
C MET A 38 -8.05 -0.95 0.77
N PRO A 39 -9.37 -0.82 0.53
CA PRO A 39 -10.25 -1.98 0.36
C PRO A 39 -9.80 -2.89 -0.79
N TYR A 40 -9.44 -2.31 -1.94
CA TYR A 40 -8.99 -3.05 -3.12
C TYR A 40 -7.66 -3.78 -2.86
N ILE A 41 -6.71 -3.13 -2.17
CA ILE A 41 -5.43 -3.76 -1.81
C ILE A 41 -5.66 -4.95 -0.88
N ARG A 42 -6.54 -4.80 0.12
CA ARG A 42 -6.88 -5.87 1.06
C ARG A 42 -7.58 -7.03 0.37
N ASP A 43 -8.49 -6.76 -0.56
CA ASP A 43 -9.17 -7.79 -1.35
C ASP A 43 -8.18 -8.58 -2.24
N MET A 44 -7.25 -7.89 -2.91
CA MET A 44 -6.22 -8.57 -3.72
C MET A 44 -5.25 -9.39 -2.87
N ALA A 45 -4.96 -8.96 -1.64
CA ALA A 45 -4.04 -9.66 -0.74
C ALA A 45 -4.69 -10.87 -0.02
N ARG A 46 -6.03 -10.89 0.10
CA ARG A 46 -6.78 -11.91 0.84
C ARG A 46 -6.46 -13.35 0.40
N PRO A 47 -6.40 -13.72 -0.89
CA PRO A 47 -6.10 -15.08 -1.34
C PRO A 47 -4.72 -15.58 -0.89
N TYR A 48 -3.79 -14.67 -0.61
CA TYR A 48 -2.42 -14.99 -0.24
C TYR A 48 -2.23 -15.07 1.28
N ASN A 49 -3.23 -14.80 2.12
CA ASN A 49 -3.02 -14.68 3.58
C ASN A 49 -1.87 -13.71 3.91
N ALA A 50 -1.80 -12.61 3.15
CA ALA A 50 -0.82 -11.55 3.35
C ALA A 50 -1.36 -10.51 4.35
N THR A 51 -0.48 -10.00 5.21
CA THR A 51 -0.83 -8.96 6.18
C THR A 51 -0.71 -7.59 5.51
N VAL A 52 -1.82 -6.89 5.32
CA VAL A 52 -1.80 -5.52 4.76
C VAL A 52 -1.84 -4.49 5.87
N LEU A 53 -0.78 -3.69 6.01
CA LEU A 53 -0.73 -2.58 6.96
C LEU A 53 -1.46 -1.35 6.43
N ASN A 54 -1.75 -0.39 7.30
CA ASN A 54 -2.29 0.89 6.86
C ASN A 54 -1.26 1.61 5.97
N GLY A 55 -1.72 2.01 4.79
CA GLY A 55 -0.87 2.68 3.83
C GLY A 55 -0.59 4.14 4.17
N PHE A 56 0.36 4.73 3.45
CA PHE A 56 0.76 6.12 3.62
C PHE A 56 0.61 6.90 2.31
N ARG A 57 0.01 8.08 2.40
CA ARG A 57 -0.03 9.02 1.28
C ARG A 57 1.06 10.05 1.51
N TYR A 58 2.03 10.10 0.61
CA TYR A 58 3.06 11.11 0.59
C TYR A 58 2.53 12.38 -0.08
N ASP A 59 2.68 13.51 0.61
CA ASP A 59 2.23 14.84 0.21
C ASP A 59 3.38 15.87 0.17
N GLY A 60 4.64 15.40 0.20
CA GLY A 60 5.82 16.25 0.29
C GLY A 60 6.36 16.41 1.72
N ASN A 61 5.64 15.94 2.74
CA ASN A 61 6.08 16.03 4.13
C ASN A 61 7.08 14.92 4.51
N ASN A 62 8.38 15.24 4.40
CA ASN A 62 9.48 14.32 4.77
C ASN A 62 9.48 13.92 6.25
N THR A 63 9.00 14.77 7.15
CA THR A 63 8.92 14.45 8.58
C THR A 63 7.86 13.38 8.82
N ALA A 64 6.68 13.53 8.22
CA ALA A 64 5.62 12.52 8.30
C ALA A 64 6.06 11.19 7.69
N LEU A 65 6.76 11.23 6.54
CA LEU A 65 7.34 10.04 5.92
C LEU A 65 8.31 9.32 6.86
N ARG A 66 9.24 10.05 7.48
CA ARG A 66 10.21 9.47 8.42
C ARG A 66 9.54 8.83 9.64
N ASN A 67 8.57 9.53 10.24
CA ASN A 67 7.82 9.00 11.38
C ASN A 67 7.06 7.72 11.01
N TRP A 68 6.45 7.67 9.83
CA TRP A 68 5.78 6.47 9.33
C TRP A 68 6.75 5.31 9.11
N LEU A 69 7.89 5.54 8.46
CA LEU A 69 8.91 4.51 8.24
C LEU A 69 9.52 4.00 9.55
N GLN A 70 9.74 4.87 10.54
CA GLN A 70 10.21 4.49 11.88
C GLN A 70 9.16 3.66 12.64
N GLY A 71 7.88 4.05 12.56
CA GLY A 71 6.78 3.28 13.17
C GLY A 71 6.61 1.87 12.58
N LEU A 72 7.09 1.66 11.35
CA LEU A 72 7.17 0.36 10.70
C LEU A 72 8.49 -0.38 10.94
N ASN A 73 9.41 0.22 11.70
CA ASN A 73 10.76 -0.30 11.95
C ASN A 73 11.56 -0.57 10.65
N LEU A 74 11.33 0.25 9.61
CA LEU A 74 12.02 0.15 8.32
C LEU A 74 13.31 0.99 8.28
N ILE A 75 13.39 2.00 9.15
CA ILE A 75 14.56 2.87 9.32
C ILE A 75 14.80 3.12 10.81
N LYS A 76 16.05 3.43 11.16
CA LYS A 76 16.46 3.85 12.51
C LYS A 76 16.71 5.34 12.53
#